data_AF-A0A5M4FC61-F1
#
_entry.id   AF-A0A5M4FC61-F1
#
_cell.length_a   1.000
_cell.length_b   1.000
_cell.length_c   1.000
_cell.angle_alpha   90.00
_cell.angle_beta   90.00
_cell.angle_gamma   90.00
#
_symmetry.space_group_name_H-M   'P 1'
#
loop_
_entity.id
_entity.type
_entity.pdbx_description
1 polymer ?
#
loop_
_entity_poly.entity_id
_entity_poly.type
_entity_poly.pdbx_seq_one_letter_code
_entity_poly.pdbx_strand_id
1 'polypeptide(L)'
;MPRPTIAVFVDHVRCPVTTLDGTENQWLSKVSSVCFNDPPPAFLTSEGALAMTAAPAASATIDELQAVLESQRAAFRSEGAPAAEVRRHRLDRLLAAVLSVSKELAAAHDEDYGHRPELFNLTNIAGVVGPITHARDHLEQWMQPVVADAQLPTVVDSQPLGTVGVIGPWNFPLSLVVQPTAEALAAGNRVMIKYSDYAPRSGAVFTRAIARYFSPDEVAVVEGGPDVAAAFASLPFDHLLFTGSPAVGRLVQAAAAANLTPVTLELGGKNPVVVAHDADLTEAAHAVAAARLSNGGQICLCPDYVFVPSAKLEAFVQLARQFWLDALPDYLHHEAVTTIINDANFDRIIGLIDDAVDKGARAVVGVTDAEAVHLPDRTSRRIAPHLLTGVTDDMLIASEEVFGPVLTVLPYDDISQVLNHVARRPAPLAAYWLGGETDDFRAFRTYTNSGGITRNSASPLHYSASRDLPFGGVGMSGMGAYHGKAGFDTFSHQRVITSSLSAPTATSRIVASTPEAVAATRADLAAAAQDVGARLAALGFEPREA
;
A
#
# COMPACT_ATOMS: atom_id res chain seq x y z
N MET A 1 14.88 -45.54 -15.64
CA MET A 1 13.67 -44.92 -15.04
C MET A 1 14.04 -43.53 -14.57
N PRO A 2 13.68 -42.47 -15.31
CA PRO A 2 13.92 -41.11 -14.86
C PRO A 2 12.73 -40.58 -14.05
N ARG A 3 13.05 -39.80 -13.02
CA ARG A 3 12.14 -39.12 -12.09
C ARG A 3 11.32 -38.05 -12.83
N PRO A 4 10.03 -37.84 -12.49
CA PRO A 4 9.24 -36.77 -13.07
C PRO A 4 9.60 -35.42 -12.43
N THR A 5 9.84 -34.44 -13.28
CA THR A 5 10.00 -33.02 -12.97
C THR A 5 8.63 -32.44 -12.60
N ILE A 6 8.50 -31.83 -11.42
CA ILE A 6 7.29 -31.16 -10.97
C ILE A 6 7.19 -29.81 -11.69
N ALA A 7 6.33 -29.75 -12.69
CA ALA A 7 5.85 -28.52 -13.31
C ALA A 7 4.32 -28.49 -13.12
N VAL A 8 3.87 -28.10 -11.94
CA VAL A 8 2.45 -27.87 -11.65
C VAL A 8 2.37 -26.68 -10.72
N PHE A 9 2.20 -25.48 -11.26
CA PHE A 9 1.55 -24.30 -10.66
C PHE A 9 1.66 -23.10 -11.64
N VAL A 10 1.26 -23.30 -12.90
CA VAL A 10 1.04 -22.18 -13.86
C VAL A 10 -0.17 -22.44 -14.79
N ASP A 11 -0.60 -23.69 -14.99
CA ASP A 11 -1.53 -23.98 -16.10
C ASP A 11 -3.04 -24.01 -15.79
N HIS A 12 -3.51 -23.74 -14.57
CA HIS A 12 -4.96 -23.82 -14.23
C HIS A 12 -5.65 -22.52 -13.79
N VAL A 13 -5.05 -21.36 -14.09
CA VAL A 13 -5.79 -20.08 -14.13
C VAL A 13 -5.45 -19.35 -15.43
N ARG A 14 -5.90 -19.88 -16.57
CA ARG A 14 -6.09 -19.09 -17.79
C ARG A 14 -7.47 -18.46 -17.76
N CYS A 15 -7.63 -17.37 -17.01
CA CYS A 15 -8.67 -16.41 -17.34
C CYS A 15 -8.10 -15.54 -18.47
N PRO A 16 -8.63 -15.57 -19.70
CA PRO A 16 -8.07 -14.80 -20.80
C PRO A 16 -8.42 -13.33 -20.60
N VAL A 17 -7.57 -12.59 -19.90
CA VAL A 17 -7.52 -11.14 -20.04
C VAL A 17 -6.69 -10.87 -21.29
N THR A 18 -7.33 -10.96 -22.45
CA THR A 18 -6.82 -10.35 -23.67
C THR A 18 -6.68 -8.86 -23.41
N THR A 19 -5.45 -8.35 -23.44
CA THR A 19 -5.24 -6.92 -23.69
C THR A 19 -5.87 -6.59 -25.05
N LEU A 20 -6.32 -5.35 -25.25
CA LEU A 20 -6.84 -4.88 -26.55
C LEU A 20 -5.82 -4.99 -27.69
N ASP A 21 -4.57 -5.41 -27.42
CA ASP A 21 -3.49 -5.63 -28.40
C ASP A 21 -2.95 -7.07 -28.48
N GLY A 22 -3.51 -8.04 -27.73
CA GLY A 22 -3.18 -9.46 -27.89
C GLY A 22 -1.75 -9.87 -27.49
N THR A 23 -1.09 -9.15 -26.59
CA THR A 23 0.25 -9.52 -26.10
C THR A 23 0.18 -10.29 -24.76
N GLU A 24 0.85 -11.44 -24.70
CA GLU A 24 1.02 -12.23 -23.46
C GLU A 24 1.72 -11.40 -22.37
N ASN A 25 1.30 -11.59 -21.12
CA ASN A 25 1.83 -10.91 -19.95
C ASN A 25 3.28 -11.36 -19.67
N GLN A 26 4.25 -10.70 -20.30
CA GLN A 26 5.70 -11.02 -20.28
C GLN A 26 6.37 -10.90 -18.89
N TRP A 27 5.63 -10.57 -17.84
CA TRP A 27 6.21 -10.28 -16.54
C TRP A 27 6.72 -11.56 -15.85
N LEU A 28 5.92 -12.63 -15.79
CA LEU A 28 6.32 -13.89 -15.12
C LEU A 28 7.46 -14.62 -15.84
N SER A 29 7.56 -14.52 -17.17
CA SER A 29 8.63 -15.18 -17.94
C SER A 29 9.98 -14.46 -17.88
N LYS A 30 10.01 -13.15 -17.57
CA LYS A 30 11.25 -12.38 -17.39
C LYS A 30 11.80 -12.42 -15.95
N VAL A 31 10.94 -12.57 -14.93
CA VAL A 31 11.42 -12.74 -13.54
C VAL A 31 12.21 -14.05 -13.38
N SER A 32 11.84 -15.12 -14.09
CA SER A 32 12.57 -16.40 -14.02
C SER A 32 13.97 -16.34 -14.62
N SER A 33 14.22 -15.49 -15.63
CA SER A 33 15.53 -15.45 -16.30
C SER A 33 16.55 -14.51 -15.64
N VAL A 34 16.09 -13.44 -14.97
CA VAL A 34 16.99 -12.45 -14.35
C VAL A 34 17.40 -12.83 -12.92
N CYS A 35 16.59 -13.61 -12.20
CA CYS A 35 16.84 -13.90 -10.78
C CYS A 35 17.40 -15.31 -10.50
N PHE A 36 17.35 -16.26 -11.44
CA PHE A 36 17.49 -17.68 -11.08
C PHE A 36 18.66 -18.45 -11.72
N ASN A 37 19.37 -17.93 -12.74
CA ASN A 37 20.38 -18.74 -13.46
C ASN A 37 21.80 -18.18 -13.56
N ASP A 38 22.05 -16.90 -13.25
CA ASP A 38 23.40 -16.34 -13.33
C ASP A 38 23.93 -15.92 -11.95
N PRO A 39 25.22 -16.16 -11.62
CA PRO A 39 25.83 -15.56 -10.45
C PRO A 39 25.73 -14.03 -10.56
N PRO A 40 25.51 -13.30 -9.44
CA PRO A 40 25.44 -11.85 -9.51
C PRO A 40 26.75 -11.30 -10.09
N PRO A 41 26.72 -10.22 -10.91
CA PRO A 41 27.92 -9.63 -11.47
C PRO A 41 28.93 -9.28 -10.37
N ALA A 42 30.24 -9.35 -10.69
CA ALA A 42 31.35 -9.28 -9.72
C ALA A 42 31.32 -8.06 -8.76
N PHE A 43 30.66 -6.96 -9.15
CA PHE A 43 30.49 -5.78 -8.28
C PHE A 43 29.47 -5.98 -7.16
N LEU A 44 28.55 -6.96 -7.28
CA LEU A 44 27.58 -7.35 -6.25
C LEU A 44 28.11 -8.47 -5.34
N THR A 45 29.22 -9.13 -5.69
CA THR A 45 29.72 -10.34 -4.99
C THR A 45 31.07 -10.15 -4.28
N SER A 46 31.53 -8.91 -4.05
CA SER A 46 32.76 -8.73 -3.25
C SER A 46 32.51 -9.11 -1.79
N GLU A 47 32.80 -10.38 -1.45
CA GLU A 47 32.90 -10.90 -0.09
C GLU A 47 34.15 -10.32 0.58
N GLY A 48 33.99 -9.15 1.22
CA GLY A 48 34.83 -8.75 2.33
C GLY A 48 34.20 -9.27 3.61
N ALA A 49 34.50 -10.51 4.00
CA ALA A 49 34.05 -11.08 5.26
C ALA A 49 34.73 -10.37 6.45
N LEU A 50 34.17 -9.24 6.88
CA LEU A 50 34.34 -8.76 8.25
C LEU A 50 33.28 -9.46 9.10
N ALA A 51 33.70 -10.53 9.78
CA ALA A 51 32.92 -11.16 10.84
C ALA A 51 32.80 -10.17 12.01
N MET A 52 31.83 -9.26 11.94
CA MET A 52 31.29 -8.60 13.11
C MET A 52 30.19 -9.50 13.65
N THR A 53 30.47 -10.17 14.76
CA THR A 53 29.46 -10.81 15.58
C THR A 53 28.38 -9.78 15.92
N ALA A 54 27.15 -10.00 15.45
CA ALA A 54 26.01 -9.17 15.77
C ALA A 54 25.76 -9.24 17.28
N ALA A 55 26.20 -8.20 17.99
CA ALA A 55 25.66 -7.89 19.30
C ALA A 55 24.17 -7.54 19.13
N PRO A 56 23.29 -7.82 20.10
CA PRO A 56 21.92 -7.35 20.05
C PRO A 56 21.95 -5.83 19.84
N ALA A 57 21.27 -5.35 18.79
CA ALA A 57 21.21 -3.93 18.48
C ALA A 57 20.73 -3.17 19.73
N ALA A 58 21.62 -2.35 20.31
CA ALA A 58 21.22 -1.44 21.37
C ALA A 58 20.08 -0.57 20.82
N SER A 59 18.97 -0.47 21.54
CA SER A 59 17.83 0.34 21.12
C SER A 59 18.29 1.78 20.93
N ALA A 60 18.15 2.32 19.72
CA ALA A 60 18.49 3.70 19.44
C ALA A 60 17.73 4.63 20.40
N THR A 61 18.46 5.47 21.12
CA THR A 61 17.91 6.51 21.98
C THR A 61 17.35 7.65 21.13
N ILE A 62 16.41 8.44 21.68
CA ILE A 62 15.88 9.65 21.02
C ILE A 62 17.02 10.58 20.57
N ASP A 63 18.04 10.75 21.40
CA ASP A 63 19.19 11.60 21.12
C ASP A 63 20.00 11.11 19.90
N GLU A 64 20.16 9.79 19.75
CA GLU A 64 20.82 9.19 18.58
C GLU A 64 20.01 9.40 17.31
N LEU A 65 18.69 9.20 17.37
CA LEU A 65 17.80 9.46 16.21
C LEU A 65 17.85 10.92 15.79
N GLN A 66 17.82 11.84 16.75
CA GLN A 66 17.91 13.27 16.50
C GLN A 66 19.27 13.66 15.92
N ALA A 67 20.36 13.05 16.39
CA ALA A 67 21.70 13.27 15.84
C ALA A 67 21.79 12.84 14.36
N VAL A 68 21.21 11.69 14.00
CA VAL A 68 21.14 11.25 12.59
C VAL A 68 20.34 12.25 11.77
N LEU A 69 19.14 12.64 12.22
CA LEU A 69 18.30 13.61 11.51
C LEU A 69 19.02 14.94 11.29
N GLU A 70 19.71 15.47 12.29
CA GLU A 70 20.46 16.72 12.15
C GLU A 70 21.65 16.60 11.19
N SER A 71 22.32 15.44 11.15
CA SER A 71 23.34 15.15 10.13
C SER A 71 22.73 15.16 8.72
N GLN A 72 21.58 14.51 8.53
CA GLN A 72 20.88 14.47 7.23
C GLN A 72 20.47 15.89 6.79
N ARG A 73 19.91 16.68 7.70
CA ARG A 73 19.54 18.08 7.44
C ARG A 73 20.74 18.97 7.10
N ALA A 74 21.86 18.82 7.81
CA ALA A 74 23.07 19.58 7.53
C ALA A 74 23.61 19.26 6.13
N ALA A 75 23.64 17.97 5.77
CA ALA A 75 24.09 17.52 4.47
C ALA A 75 23.12 17.96 3.34
N PHE A 76 21.80 17.93 3.56
CA PHE A 76 20.80 18.47 2.62
C PHE A 76 21.00 19.96 2.36
N ARG A 77 21.18 20.78 3.42
CA ARG A 77 21.42 22.22 3.28
C ARG A 77 22.71 22.53 2.52
N SER A 78 23.75 21.71 2.70
CA SER A 78 25.04 21.89 2.02
C SER A 78 24.98 21.51 0.54
N GLU A 79 24.20 20.49 0.18
CA GLU A 79 24.08 19.98 -1.19
C GLU A 79 23.05 20.77 -2.03
N GLY A 80 21.96 21.22 -1.40
CA GLY A 80 20.81 21.76 -2.09
C GLY A 80 20.01 20.68 -2.82
N ALA A 81 19.21 21.08 -3.82
CA ALA A 81 18.45 20.14 -4.63
C ALA A 81 19.38 19.37 -5.59
N PRO A 82 19.52 18.03 -5.45
CA PRO A 82 20.45 17.26 -6.27
C PRO A 82 20.01 17.20 -7.74
N ALA A 83 20.97 17.21 -8.65
CA ALA A 83 20.74 17.00 -10.08
C ALA A 83 20.24 15.57 -10.39
N ALA A 84 19.62 15.39 -11.55
CA ALA A 84 19.04 14.11 -11.95
C ALA A 84 20.04 12.94 -11.90
N GLU A 85 21.30 13.17 -12.28
CA GLU A 85 22.37 12.16 -12.25
C GLU A 85 22.62 11.62 -10.83
N VAL A 86 22.71 12.49 -9.83
CA VAL A 86 22.92 12.11 -8.42
C VAL A 86 21.73 11.28 -7.91
N ARG A 87 20.51 11.69 -8.27
CA ARG A 87 19.28 10.97 -7.89
C ARG A 87 19.20 9.59 -8.54
N ARG A 88 19.53 9.46 -9.84
CA ARG A 88 19.63 8.14 -10.50
C ARG A 88 20.67 7.25 -9.85
N HIS A 89 21.83 7.81 -9.50
CA HIS A 89 22.87 7.07 -8.77
C HIS A 89 22.40 6.60 -7.39
N ARG A 90 21.61 7.39 -6.65
CA ARG A 90 20.96 6.96 -5.40
C ARG A 90 20.00 5.79 -5.63
N LEU A 91 19.18 5.84 -6.67
CA LEU A 91 18.26 4.75 -7.02
C LEU A 91 19.01 3.45 -7.38
N ASP A 92 20.06 3.56 -8.19
CA ASP A 92 20.90 2.42 -8.58
C ASP A 92 21.60 1.79 -7.36
N ARG A 93 22.10 2.61 -6.41
CA ARG A 93 22.68 2.11 -5.15
C ARG A 93 21.65 1.44 -4.26
N LEU A 94 20.44 1.97 -4.14
CA LEU A 94 19.37 1.36 -3.34
C LEU A 94 19.01 -0.01 -3.90
N LEU A 95 18.86 -0.10 -5.23
CA LEU A 95 18.57 -1.37 -5.90
C LEU A 95 19.73 -2.36 -5.73
N ALA A 96 20.99 -1.91 -5.89
CA ALA A 96 22.16 -2.76 -5.69
C ALA A 96 22.27 -3.28 -4.24
N ALA A 97 22.00 -2.42 -3.25
CA ALA A 97 21.99 -2.81 -1.84
C ALA A 97 21.07 -3.99 -1.59
N VAL A 98 19.82 -3.91 -2.02
CA VAL A 98 18.81 -4.96 -1.83
C VAL A 98 19.13 -6.22 -2.64
N LEU A 99 19.50 -6.08 -3.92
CA LEU A 99 19.77 -7.23 -4.78
C LEU A 99 21.01 -8.03 -4.33
N SER A 100 22.02 -7.35 -3.77
CA SER A 100 23.26 -7.98 -3.29
C SER A 100 23.03 -8.99 -2.15
N VAL A 101 21.92 -8.84 -1.41
CA VAL A 101 21.55 -9.71 -0.28
C VAL A 101 20.21 -10.42 -0.49
N SER A 102 19.70 -10.50 -1.73
CA SER A 102 18.36 -11.04 -2.04
C SER A 102 18.11 -12.45 -1.49
N LYS A 103 19.07 -13.37 -1.64
CA LYS A 103 18.96 -14.74 -1.09
C LYS A 103 18.92 -14.75 0.43
N GLU A 104 19.76 -13.93 1.05
CA GLU A 104 19.83 -13.82 2.51
C GLU A 104 18.56 -13.20 3.09
N LEU A 105 18.02 -12.16 2.43
CA LEU A 105 16.73 -11.56 2.79
C LEU A 105 15.59 -12.56 2.67
N ALA A 106 15.55 -13.36 1.59
CA ALA A 106 14.50 -14.35 1.39
C ALA A 106 14.50 -15.43 2.50
N ALA A 107 15.68 -15.89 2.93
CA ALA A 107 15.82 -16.80 4.05
C ALA A 107 15.46 -16.14 5.39
N ALA A 108 15.89 -14.90 5.62
CA ALA A 108 15.55 -14.17 6.84
C ALA A 108 14.04 -13.91 6.97
N HIS A 109 13.35 -13.60 5.86
CA HIS A 109 11.89 -13.48 5.82
C HIS A 109 11.19 -14.79 6.18
N ASP A 110 11.69 -15.92 5.69
CA ASP A 110 11.15 -17.24 6.03
C ASP A 110 11.31 -17.53 7.53
N GLU A 111 12.50 -17.33 8.07
CA GLU A 111 12.80 -17.54 9.49
C GLU A 111 11.99 -16.64 10.43
N ASP A 112 11.77 -15.37 10.07
CA ASP A 112 10.96 -14.44 10.86
C ASP A 112 9.48 -14.88 10.95
N TYR A 113 8.95 -15.49 9.88
CA TYR A 113 7.58 -16.03 9.87
C TYR A 113 7.51 -17.42 10.52
N GLY A 114 8.61 -18.17 10.53
CA GLY A 114 8.67 -19.58 10.90
C GLY A 114 8.35 -20.53 9.74
N HIS A 115 7.66 -20.04 8.70
CA HIS A 115 7.62 -20.60 7.35
C HIS A 115 6.85 -19.63 6.43
N ARG A 116 7.42 -19.26 5.28
CA ARG A 116 6.81 -18.46 4.22
C ARG A 116 7.43 -18.87 2.87
N PRO A 117 6.62 -19.14 1.82
CA PRO A 117 7.13 -19.72 0.58
C PRO A 117 8.28 -18.89 -0.02
N GLU A 118 9.38 -19.55 -0.39
CA GLU A 118 10.56 -18.88 -0.97
C GLU A 118 10.18 -18.03 -2.20
N LEU A 119 9.32 -18.56 -3.08
CA LEU A 119 8.83 -17.83 -4.25
C LEU A 119 8.13 -16.52 -3.87
N PHE A 120 7.36 -16.51 -2.77
CA PHE A 120 6.69 -15.31 -2.29
C PHE A 120 7.71 -14.27 -1.79
N ASN A 121 8.73 -14.72 -1.04
CA ASN A 121 9.81 -13.85 -0.57
C ASN A 121 10.61 -13.25 -1.74
N LEU A 122 10.97 -14.07 -2.73
CA LEU A 122 11.67 -13.62 -3.93
C LEU A 122 10.82 -12.66 -4.76
N THR A 123 9.51 -12.89 -4.86
CA THR A 123 8.61 -11.95 -5.55
C THR A 123 8.47 -10.63 -4.80
N ASN A 124 8.48 -10.65 -3.45
CA ASN A 124 8.53 -9.41 -2.67
C ASN A 124 9.79 -8.59 -2.96
N ILE A 125 10.94 -9.27 -3.07
CA ILE A 125 12.23 -8.63 -3.40
C ILE A 125 12.25 -8.16 -4.86
N ALA A 126 11.85 -8.99 -5.82
CA ALA A 126 11.82 -8.62 -7.23
C ALA A 126 10.79 -7.50 -7.51
N GLY A 127 9.76 -7.39 -6.67
CA GLY A 127 8.69 -6.40 -6.80
C GLY A 127 9.17 -4.95 -6.80
N VAL A 128 10.31 -4.62 -6.18
CA VAL A 128 10.84 -3.26 -6.13
C VAL A 128 11.68 -2.88 -7.36
N VAL A 129 12.17 -3.86 -8.12
CA VAL A 129 13.05 -3.61 -9.29
C VAL A 129 12.33 -2.72 -10.31
N GLY A 130 11.11 -3.11 -10.68
CA GLY A 130 10.34 -2.39 -11.68
C GLY A 130 10.00 -0.95 -11.30
N PRO A 131 9.41 -0.68 -10.11
CA PRO A 131 9.15 0.68 -9.64
C PRO A 131 10.39 1.56 -9.57
N ILE A 132 11.52 1.04 -9.08
CA ILE A 132 12.77 1.81 -8.98
C ILE A 132 13.31 2.17 -10.37
N THR A 133 13.37 1.21 -11.28
CA THR A 133 13.81 1.46 -12.66
C THR A 133 12.87 2.44 -13.37
N HIS A 134 11.56 2.31 -13.17
CA HIS A 134 10.58 3.25 -13.72
C HIS A 134 10.83 4.68 -13.24
N ALA A 135 11.03 4.87 -11.93
CA ALA A 135 11.34 6.19 -11.37
C ALA A 135 12.66 6.76 -11.91
N ARG A 136 13.69 5.92 -12.02
CA ARG A 136 14.99 6.28 -12.55
C ARG A 136 14.92 6.78 -14.00
N ASP A 137 14.15 6.08 -14.83
CA ASP A 137 14.10 6.33 -16.28
C ASP A 137 13.24 7.56 -16.62
N HIS A 138 12.19 7.84 -15.84
CA HIS A 138 11.29 8.99 -16.05
C HIS A 138 11.68 10.25 -15.26
N LEU A 139 12.68 10.15 -14.39
CA LEU A 139 13.07 11.21 -13.45
C LEU A 139 13.24 12.60 -14.08
N GLU A 140 13.95 12.69 -15.21
CA GLU A 140 14.19 13.99 -15.87
C GLU A 140 12.91 14.67 -16.34
N GLN A 141 11.95 13.88 -16.80
CA GLN A 141 10.63 14.38 -17.19
C GLN A 141 9.88 14.90 -15.97
N TRP A 142 9.91 14.15 -14.86
CA TRP A 142 9.21 14.52 -13.64
C TRP A 142 9.77 15.77 -12.96
N MET A 143 11.07 16.03 -13.14
CA MET A 143 11.75 17.21 -12.63
C MET A 143 11.50 18.49 -13.45
N GLN A 144 10.93 18.40 -14.66
CA GLN A 144 10.73 19.58 -15.50
C GLN A 144 9.73 20.56 -14.84
N PRO A 145 10.05 21.87 -14.80
CA PRO A 145 9.09 22.88 -14.39
C PRO A 145 7.82 22.85 -15.24
N VAL A 146 6.66 22.94 -14.59
CA VAL A 146 5.37 23.04 -15.28
C VAL A 146 5.04 24.51 -15.50
N VAL A 147 4.88 24.92 -16.76
CA VAL A 147 4.40 26.28 -17.08
C VAL A 147 2.92 26.35 -16.74
N ALA A 148 2.55 27.28 -15.86
CA ALA A 148 1.17 27.49 -15.45
C ALA A 148 0.43 28.39 -16.44
N ASP A 149 -0.84 28.09 -16.70
CA ASP A 149 -1.74 29.01 -17.40
C ASP A 149 -2.10 30.18 -16.47
N ALA A 150 -1.34 31.28 -16.60
CA ALA A 150 -1.43 32.44 -15.74
C ALA A 150 -1.23 33.74 -16.53
N GLN A 151 -1.80 34.83 -16.02
CA GLN A 151 -1.67 36.17 -16.64
C GLN A 151 -0.23 36.72 -16.65
N LEU A 152 0.63 36.16 -15.78
CA LEU A 152 2.05 36.51 -15.67
C LEU A 152 2.90 35.26 -15.91
N PRO A 153 4.14 35.40 -16.43
CA PRO A 153 5.05 34.26 -16.58
C PRO A 153 5.20 33.53 -15.25
N THR A 154 4.67 32.30 -15.21
CA THR A 154 4.58 31.50 -13.99
C THR A 154 4.98 30.07 -14.28
N VAL A 155 5.87 29.54 -13.46
CA VAL A 155 6.30 28.14 -13.50
C VAL A 155 6.12 27.50 -12.12
N VAL A 156 5.93 26.19 -12.10
CA VAL A 156 5.86 25.38 -10.89
C VAL A 156 7.03 24.40 -10.90
N ASP A 157 7.93 24.56 -9.95
CA ASP A 157 9.09 23.67 -9.76
C ASP A 157 8.77 22.59 -8.73
N SER A 158 9.23 21.37 -8.97
CA SER A 158 9.23 20.30 -7.95
C SER A 158 10.54 20.33 -7.15
N GLN A 159 10.45 20.77 -5.89
CA GLN A 159 11.61 20.89 -4.98
C GLN A 159 11.60 19.76 -3.94
N PRO A 160 12.75 19.13 -3.61
CA PRO A 160 12.80 18.17 -2.51
C PRO A 160 12.37 18.84 -1.20
N LEU A 161 11.73 18.06 -0.33
CA LEU A 161 11.26 18.50 0.99
C LEU A 161 12.42 18.62 1.99
N GLY A 162 13.36 17.67 1.98
CA GLY A 162 14.48 17.62 2.90
C GLY A 162 14.80 16.20 3.34
N THR A 163 14.44 15.86 4.58
CA THR A 163 14.60 14.53 5.16
C THR A 163 13.24 13.86 5.39
N VAL A 164 13.05 12.70 4.77
CA VAL A 164 11.82 11.92 4.84
C VAL A 164 12.00 10.74 5.80
N GLY A 165 11.07 10.58 6.74
CA GLY A 165 10.96 9.39 7.57
C GLY A 165 10.07 8.33 6.89
N VAL A 166 10.48 7.07 6.92
CA VAL A 166 9.71 5.93 6.40
C VAL A 166 9.58 4.86 7.47
N ILE A 167 8.35 4.57 7.91
CA ILE A 167 8.07 3.53 8.92
C ILE A 167 7.40 2.34 8.21
N GLY A 168 8.11 1.20 8.20
CA GLY A 168 7.69 -0.02 7.49
C GLY A 168 6.86 -0.99 8.35
N PRO A 169 5.95 -1.77 7.73
CA PRO A 169 5.24 -2.86 8.36
C PRO A 169 6.00 -4.19 8.18
N TRP A 170 5.45 -5.29 8.69
CA TRP A 170 6.07 -6.63 8.65
C TRP A 170 5.53 -7.55 7.55
N ASN A 171 4.40 -7.22 6.93
CA ASN A 171 3.74 -8.09 5.96
C ASN A 171 4.46 -8.16 4.61
N PHE A 172 4.99 -7.03 4.14
CA PHE A 172 5.94 -6.95 3.03
C PHE A 172 7.15 -6.13 3.49
N PRO A 173 8.01 -6.74 4.34
CA PRO A 173 8.97 -6.03 5.17
C PRO A 173 10.06 -5.31 4.36
N LEU A 174 10.27 -5.70 3.10
CA LEU A 174 11.18 -5.03 2.18
C LEU A 174 10.48 -3.98 1.30
N SER A 175 9.48 -4.38 0.50
CA SER A 175 8.93 -3.49 -0.54
C SER A 175 8.26 -2.24 0.04
N LEU A 176 7.63 -2.34 1.21
CA LEU A 176 6.94 -1.23 1.86
C LEU A 176 7.86 -0.25 2.58
N VAL A 177 9.18 -0.50 2.61
CA VAL A 177 10.20 0.50 2.99
C VAL A 177 11.03 0.95 1.81
N VAL A 178 11.40 0.03 0.91
CA VAL A 178 12.30 0.32 -0.21
C VAL A 178 11.62 1.18 -1.27
N GLN A 179 10.37 0.87 -1.63
CA GLN A 179 9.67 1.64 -2.66
C GLN A 179 9.46 3.12 -2.26
N PRO A 180 8.89 3.46 -1.08
CA PRO A 180 8.77 4.86 -0.68
C PRO A 180 10.13 5.55 -0.49
N THR A 181 11.17 4.82 -0.04
CA THR A 181 12.54 5.34 0.01
C THR A 181 13.04 5.71 -1.38
N ALA A 182 12.82 4.85 -2.39
CA ALA A 182 13.21 5.13 -3.76
C ALA A 182 12.52 6.39 -4.30
N GLU A 183 11.22 6.54 -4.07
CA GLU A 183 10.46 7.70 -4.52
C GLU A 183 10.90 8.99 -3.82
N ALA A 184 11.22 8.93 -2.52
CA ALA A 184 11.80 10.05 -1.79
C ALA A 184 13.19 10.44 -2.33
N LEU A 185 14.06 9.46 -2.63
CA LEU A 185 15.37 9.70 -3.25
C LEU A 185 15.24 10.25 -4.67
N ALA A 186 14.25 9.78 -5.45
CA ALA A 186 13.92 10.31 -6.77
C ALA A 186 13.45 11.77 -6.70
N ALA A 187 12.68 12.13 -5.67
CA ALA A 187 12.30 13.52 -5.40
C ALA A 187 13.49 14.38 -4.87
N GLY A 188 14.61 13.75 -4.52
CA GLY A 188 15.86 14.41 -4.13
C GLY A 188 16.08 14.55 -2.63
N ASN A 189 15.29 13.83 -1.83
CA ASN A 189 15.36 13.85 -0.37
C ASN A 189 16.47 12.95 0.19
N ARG A 190 16.75 13.11 1.48
CA ARG A 190 17.43 12.12 2.33
C ARG A 190 16.39 11.30 3.07
N VAL A 191 16.75 10.09 3.50
CA VAL A 191 15.77 9.16 4.08
C VAL A 191 16.26 8.54 5.39
N MET A 192 15.38 8.49 6.38
CA MET A 192 15.56 7.65 7.56
C MET A 192 14.46 6.59 7.57
N ILE A 193 14.83 5.32 7.77
CA ILE A 193 13.91 4.18 7.72
C ILE A 193 13.79 3.60 9.13
N LYS A 194 12.56 3.48 9.66
CA LYS A 194 12.27 2.62 10.80
C LYS A 194 11.80 1.26 10.28
N TYR A 195 12.66 0.25 10.41
CA TYR A 195 12.33 -1.11 10.01
C TYR A 195 11.46 -1.79 11.07
N SER A 196 10.56 -2.70 10.65
CA SER A 196 9.65 -3.38 11.57
C SER A 196 10.38 -4.33 12.51
N ASP A 197 10.10 -4.22 13.81
CA ASP A 197 10.64 -5.08 14.87
C ASP A 197 10.01 -6.48 14.90
N TYR A 198 8.94 -6.70 14.12
CA TYR A 198 8.34 -8.03 13.97
C TYR A 198 9.10 -8.92 12.98
N ALA A 199 10.06 -8.37 12.22
CA ALA A 199 10.92 -9.11 11.29
C ALA A 199 12.41 -8.80 11.56
N PRO A 200 12.92 -9.14 12.77
CA PRO A 200 14.25 -8.70 13.22
C PRO A 200 15.40 -9.31 12.42
N ARG A 201 15.28 -10.55 11.92
CA ARG A 201 16.34 -11.16 11.10
C ARG A 201 16.45 -10.43 9.78
N SER A 202 15.30 -10.15 9.17
CA SER A 202 15.19 -9.38 7.94
C SER A 202 15.72 -7.96 8.11
N GLY A 203 15.40 -7.32 9.24
CA GLY A 203 15.90 -6.00 9.64
C GLY A 203 17.43 -5.97 9.66
N ALA A 204 18.06 -6.90 10.36
CA ALA A 204 19.52 -6.96 10.47
C ALA A 204 20.22 -7.12 9.10
N VAL A 205 19.67 -7.94 8.20
CA VAL A 205 20.18 -8.11 6.83
C VAL A 205 20.01 -6.81 6.04
N PHE A 206 18.84 -6.20 6.10
CA PHE A 206 18.52 -4.96 5.40
C PHE A 206 19.39 -3.78 5.87
N THR A 207 19.52 -3.58 7.18
CA THR A 207 20.35 -2.54 7.80
C THR A 207 21.80 -2.65 7.34
N ARG A 208 22.37 -3.85 7.36
CA ARG A 208 23.75 -4.09 6.89
C ARG A 208 23.90 -3.81 5.40
N ALA A 209 22.92 -4.21 4.59
CA ALA A 209 22.94 -3.95 3.16
C ALA A 209 22.91 -2.45 2.85
N ILE A 210 22.03 -1.67 3.50
CA ILE A 210 21.98 -0.22 3.31
C ILE A 210 23.29 0.46 3.76
N ALA A 211 23.82 0.09 4.92
CA ALA A 211 25.07 0.66 5.45
C ALA A 211 26.29 0.45 4.53
N ARG A 212 26.26 -0.56 3.66
CA ARG A 212 27.32 -0.81 2.67
C ARG A 212 27.28 0.17 1.49
N TYR A 213 26.11 0.71 1.16
CA TYR A 213 25.90 1.55 -0.03
C TYR A 213 25.64 3.02 0.31
N PHE A 214 25.23 3.34 1.53
CA PHE A 214 24.86 4.68 1.96
C PHE A 214 25.54 5.06 3.27
N SER A 215 25.97 6.31 3.34
CA SER A 215 26.29 6.94 4.62
C SER A 215 24.99 7.29 5.36
N PRO A 216 24.98 7.27 6.72
CA PRO A 216 23.79 7.58 7.51
C PRO A 216 23.22 8.97 7.27
N ASP A 217 24.05 9.93 6.85
CA ASP A 217 23.60 11.27 6.49
C ASP A 217 22.78 11.28 5.18
N GLU A 218 22.80 10.22 4.37
CA GLU A 218 22.02 10.11 3.13
C GLU A 218 20.84 9.15 3.26
N VAL A 219 21.10 7.91 3.70
CA VAL A 219 20.08 6.92 4.05
C VAL A 219 20.51 6.21 5.33
N ALA A 220 19.65 6.22 6.35
CA ALA A 220 19.87 5.51 7.60
C ALA A 220 18.73 4.54 7.90
N VAL A 221 19.06 3.41 8.52
CA VAL A 221 18.09 2.42 9.00
C VAL A 221 18.16 2.34 10.51
N VAL A 222 17.00 2.37 11.14
CA VAL A 222 16.80 2.27 12.58
C VAL A 222 15.91 1.06 12.85
N GLU A 223 16.38 0.21 13.76
CA GLU A 223 15.62 -0.91 14.29
C GLU A 223 15.21 -0.61 15.73
N GLY A 224 14.10 -1.22 16.17
CA GLY A 224 13.64 -1.08 17.55
C GLY A 224 12.13 -1.24 17.69
N GLY A 225 11.72 -1.52 18.93
CA GLY A 225 10.33 -1.75 19.31
C GLY A 225 9.44 -0.50 19.30
N PRO A 226 8.24 -0.59 19.90
CA PRO A 226 7.26 0.49 19.93
C PRO A 226 7.80 1.83 20.47
N ASP A 227 8.66 1.81 21.49
CA ASP A 227 9.23 3.04 22.07
C ASP A 227 10.12 3.78 21.07
N VAL A 228 10.94 3.05 20.31
CA VAL A 228 11.77 3.61 19.24
C VAL A 228 10.90 4.11 18.08
N ALA A 229 9.84 3.38 17.73
CA ALA A 229 8.91 3.82 16.69
C ALA A 229 8.16 5.11 17.07
N ALA A 230 7.75 5.24 18.33
CA ALA A 230 7.11 6.44 18.86
C ALA A 230 8.08 7.63 18.85
N ALA A 231 9.30 7.43 19.36
CA ALA A 231 10.38 8.40 19.31
C ALA A 231 10.67 8.88 17.88
N PHE A 232 10.80 7.93 16.95
CA PHE A 232 11.01 8.20 15.53
C PHE A 232 9.88 9.05 14.94
N ALA A 233 8.62 8.69 15.19
CA ALA A 233 7.47 9.43 14.67
C ALA A 233 7.34 10.86 15.23
N SER A 234 7.94 11.13 16.39
CA SER A 234 8.00 12.47 17.00
C SER A 234 9.13 13.35 16.47
N LEU A 235 10.02 12.83 15.63
CA LEU A 235 11.09 13.63 15.04
C LEU A 235 10.51 14.64 14.03
N PRO A 236 11.12 15.84 13.90
CA PRO A 236 10.66 16.87 12.98
C PRO A 236 11.09 16.55 11.54
N PHE A 237 10.59 15.48 10.94
CA PHE A 237 10.84 15.21 9.52
C PHE A 237 10.18 16.25 8.62
N ASP A 238 10.70 16.42 7.41
CA ASP A 238 10.08 17.25 6.38
C ASP A 238 8.89 16.54 5.73
N HIS A 239 8.84 15.19 5.82
CA HIS A 239 7.66 14.35 5.58
C HIS A 239 7.81 13.02 6.30
N LEU A 240 6.70 12.41 6.73
CA LEU A 240 6.70 11.08 7.35
C LEU A 240 5.72 10.15 6.62
N LEU A 241 6.22 9.05 6.08
CA LEU A 241 5.39 7.97 5.55
C LEU A 241 5.29 6.84 6.57
N PHE A 242 4.07 6.39 6.84
CA PHE A 242 3.79 5.24 7.70
C PHE A 242 2.86 4.26 7.01
N THR A 243 3.24 2.99 7.02
CA THR A 243 2.38 1.89 6.59
C THR A 243 2.07 0.97 7.77
N GLY A 244 0.79 0.71 8.04
CA GLY A 244 0.39 -0.14 9.15
C GLY A 244 -1.09 -0.11 9.49
N SER A 245 -1.45 -0.33 10.75
CA SER A 245 -2.86 -0.34 11.17
C SER A 245 -3.40 1.07 11.39
N PRO A 246 -4.72 1.30 11.20
CA PRO A 246 -5.32 2.61 11.48
C PRO A 246 -5.16 3.08 12.93
N ALA A 247 -5.14 2.16 13.89
CA ALA A 247 -4.91 2.50 15.30
C ALA A 247 -3.53 3.11 15.52
N VAL A 248 -2.47 2.52 14.93
CA VAL A 248 -1.10 3.04 15.03
C VAL A 248 -0.94 4.29 14.16
N GLY A 249 -1.57 4.35 12.99
CA GLY A 249 -1.55 5.52 12.11
C GLY A 249 -2.03 6.80 12.81
N ARG A 250 -3.07 6.70 13.67
CA ARG A 250 -3.53 7.82 14.50
C ARG A 250 -2.46 8.30 15.49
N LEU A 251 -1.72 7.37 16.10
CA LEU A 251 -0.63 7.71 17.04
C LEU A 251 0.52 8.40 16.30
N VAL A 252 0.90 7.88 15.13
CA VAL A 252 1.94 8.47 14.27
C VAL A 252 1.56 9.88 13.84
N GLN A 253 0.32 10.08 13.35
CA GLN A 253 -0.16 11.40 12.95
C GLN A 253 -0.19 12.38 14.13
N ALA A 254 -0.62 11.93 15.31
CA ALA A 254 -0.63 12.75 16.52
C ALA A 254 0.78 13.16 16.95
N ALA A 255 1.77 12.26 16.83
CA ALA A 255 3.17 12.55 17.12
C ALA A 255 3.76 13.56 16.12
N ALA A 256 3.53 13.35 14.81
CA ALA A 256 4.02 14.22 13.74
C ALA A 256 3.43 15.65 13.82
N ALA A 257 2.18 15.78 14.29
CA ALA A 257 1.49 17.07 14.40
C ALA A 257 2.21 18.08 15.33
N ALA A 258 2.96 17.62 16.33
CA ALA A 258 3.74 18.50 17.21
C ALA A 258 4.79 19.34 16.44
N ASN A 259 5.26 18.83 15.30
CA ASN A 259 6.24 19.50 14.44
C ASN A 259 5.61 20.06 13.15
N LEU A 260 4.28 19.95 12.99
CA LEU A 260 3.59 20.20 11.72
C LEU A 260 4.16 19.39 10.54
N THR A 261 4.73 18.20 10.84
CA THR A 261 5.28 17.31 9.81
C THR A 261 4.12 16.73 8.98
N PRO A 262 4.12 16.92 7.65
CA PRO A 262 3.12 16.29 6.78
C PRO A 262 3.30 14.76 6.80
N VAL A 263 2.19 14.04 6.68
CA VAL A 263 2.17 12.58 6.73
C VAL A 263 1.51 11.96 5.50
N THR A 264 2.06 10.84 5.04
CA THR A 264 1.37 9.88 4.17
C THR A 264 1.08 8.63 4.99
N LEU A 265 -0.18 8.22 5.07
CA LEU A 265 -0.61 7.07 5.85
C LEU A 265 -1.18 6.01 4.89
N GLU A 266 -0.51 4.87 4.81
CA GLU A 266 -0.95 3.70 4.05
C GLU A 266 -1.49 2.66 5.04
N LEU A 267 -2.81 2.63 5.21
CA LEU A 267 -3.45 1.86 6.27
C LEU A 267 -4.27 0.70 5.71
N GLY A 268 -4.54 -0.28 6.57
CA GLY A 268 -5.42 -1.39 6.25
C GLY A 268 -6.91 -1.02 6.21
N GLY A 269 -7.74 -2.03 6.04
CA GLY A 269 -9.19 -1.88 6.03
C GLY A 269 -9.90 -3.15 5.58
N LYS A 270 -11.21 -3.19 5.78
CA LYS A 270 -12.02 -4.36 5.37
C LYS A 270 -12.41 -4.22 3.91
N ASN A 271 -11.66 -4.86 3.01
CA ASN A 271 -11.87 -4.73 1.57
C ASN A 271 -13.09 -5.56 1.11
N PRO A 272 -14.16 -4.95 0.57
CA PRO A 272 -15.29 -5.67 0.02
C PRO A 272 -14.97 -6.30 -1.34
N VAL A 273 -15.52 -7.48 -1.56
CA VAL A 273 -15.74 -8.04 -2.90
C VAL A 273 -17.24 -8.11 -3.16
N VAL A 274 -17.69 -7.75 -4.36
CA VAL A 274 -19.07 -7.97 -4.81
C VAL A 274 -19.05 -8.98 -5.95
N VAL A 275 -19.66 -10.14 -5.74
CA VAL A 275 -19.96 -11.10 -6.81
C VAL A 275 -21.30 -10.68 -7.41
N ALA A 276 -21.28 -10.13 -8.62
CA ALA A 276 -22.49 -9.64 -9.27
C ALA A 276 -23.44 -10.78 -9.67
N HIS A 277 -24.70 -10.43 -9.94
CA HIS A 277 -25.71 -11.40 -10.41
C HIS A 277 -25.32 -12.07 -11.73
N ASP A 278 -24.62 -11.36 -12.61
CA ASP A 278 -24.14 -11.81 -13.91
C ASP A 278 -22.74 -12.47 -13.88
N ALA A 279 -22.12 -12.57 -12.70
CA ALA A 279 -20.79 -13.17 -12.56
C ALA A 279 -20.81 -14.69 -12.81
N ASP A 280 -19.72 -15.20 -13.41
CA ASP A 280 -19.38 -16.62 -13.33
C ASP A 280 -19.04 -16.95 -11.87
N LEU A 281 -19.87 -17.79 -11.26
CA LEU A 281 -19.77 -18.09 -9.83
C LEU A 281 -18.50 -18.88 -9.49
N THR A 282 -18.06 -19.76 -10.39
CA THR A 282 -16.88 -20.60 -10.19
C THR A 282 -15.62 -19.77 -10.26
N GLU A 283 -15.48 -18.96 -11.32
CA GLU A 283 -14.32 -18.06 -11.44
C GLU A 283 -14.28 -17.07 -10.28
N ALA A 284 -15.44 -16.54 -9.86
CA ALA A 284 -15.52 -15.62 -8.75
C ALA A 284 -15.11 -16.27 -7.42
N ALA A 285 -15.63 -17.47 -7.12
CA ALA A 285 -15.28 -18.20 -5.91
C ALA A 285 -13.78 -18.53 -5.85
N HIS A 286 -13.21 -19.02 -6.96
CA HIS A 286 -11.78 -19.33 -7.05
C HIS A 286 -10.91 -18.08 -6.87
N ALA A 287 -11.25 -16.98 -7.55
CA ALA A 287 -10.49 -15.74 -7.45
C ALA A 287 -10.47 -15.19 -6.03
N VAL A 288 -11.62 -15.15 -5.34
CA VAL A 288 -11.72 -14.67 -3.97
C VAL A 288 -10.99 -15.60 -2.99
N ALA A 289 -11.17 -16.92 -3.14
CA ALA A 289 -10.52 -17.92 -2.30
C ALA A 289 -8.98 -17.86 -2.42
N ALA A 290 -8.45 -17.73 -3.63
CA ALA A 290 -7.01 -17.56 -3.87
C ALA A 290 -6.47 -16.25 -3.28
N ALA A 291 -7.19 -15.15 -3.51
CA ALA A 291 -6.78 -13.83 -3.01
C ALA A 291 -6.74 -13.79 -1.48
N ARG A 292 -7.67 -14.44 -0.77
CA ARG A 292 -7.67 -14.49 0.70
C ARG A 292 -6.48 -15.24 1.30
N LEU A 293 -5.98 -16.29 0.63
CA LEU A 293 -4.86 -17.09 1.16
C LEU A 293 -3.48 -16.61 0.72
N SER A 294 -3.39 -15.61 -0.16
CA SER A 294 -2.11 -14.99 -0.50
C SER A 294 -1.43 -14.44 0.76
N ASN A 295 -0.17 -14.84 1.02
CA ASN A 295 0.56 -14.55 2.26
C ASN A 295 -0.18 -14.96 3.56
N GLY A 296 -1.03 -15.99 3.51
CA GLY A 296 -1.90 -16.37 4.63
C GLY A 296 -2.97 -15.33 4.96
N GLY A 297 -3.31 -14.44 4.02
CA GLY A 297 -4.25 -13.34 4.22
C GLY A 297 -3.65 -12.10 4.88
N GLN A 298 -2.33 -12.08 5.10
CA GLN A 298 -1.62 -10.98 5.73
C GLN A 298 -1.25 -9.90 4.71
N ILE A 299 -2.24 -9.32 4.04
CA ILE A 299 -2.08 -8.28 3.01
C ILE A 299 -3.22 -7.26 3.20
N CYS A 300 -2.90 -5.96 3.26
CA CYS A 300 -3.87 -4.87 3.42
C CYS A 300 -4.88 -4.75 2.27
N LEU A 301 -4.63 -5.44 1.16
CA LEU A 301 -5.44 -5.50 -0.05
C LEU A 301 -6.25 -6.82 -0.14
N CYS A 302 -6.07 -7.76 0.78
CA CYS A 302 -6.83 -9.02 0.70
C CYS A 302 -8.35 -8.74 0.85
N PRO A 303 -9.20 -9.47 0.10
CA PRO A 303 -10.63 -9.54 0.36
C PRO A 303 -10.93 -9.88 1.81
N ASP A 304 -11.63 -9.03 2.54
CA ASP A 304 -11.95 -9.29 3.94
C ASP A 304 -13.36 -9.87 4.09
N TYR A 305 -14.29 -9.38 3.26
CA TYR A 305 -15.63 -9.93 3.12
C TYR A 305 -16.11 -9.88 1.67
N VAL A 306 -17.01 -10.79 1.33
CA VAL A 306 -17.58 -10.92 -0.01
C VAL A 306 -19.11 -10.91 0.05
N PHE A 307 -19.72 -10.09 -0.79
CA PHE A 307 -21.15 -10.12 -1.07
C PHE A 307 -21.43 -11.10 -2.20
N VAL A 308 -22.40 -11.99 -1.99
CA VAL A 308 -22.85 -12.99 -2.95
C VAL A 308 -24.37 -12.92 -3.07
N PRO A 309 -24.95 -13.04 -4.29
CA PRO A 309 -26.40 -13.12 -4.44
C PRO A 309 -26.96 -14.20 -3.54
N SER A 310 -28.02 -13.95 -2.77
CA SER A 310 -28.50 -14.89 -1.73
C SER A 310 -28.77 -16.28 -2.30
N ALA A 311 -29.30 -16.35 -3.52
CA ALA A 311 -29.57 -17.61 -4.24
C ALA A 311 -28.31 -18.42 -4.61
N LYS A 312 -27.12 -17.78 -4.63
CA LYS A 312 -25.82 -18.38 -4.97
C LYS A 312 -24.91 -18.58 -3.74
N LEU A 313 -25.34 -18.17 -2.55
CA LEU A 313 -24.50 -18.15 -1.33
C LEU A 313 -23.87 -19.51 -1.01
N GLU A 314 -24.67 -20.57 -0.87
CA GLU A 314 -24.15 -21.90 -0.51
C GLU A 314 -23.27 -22.47 -1.62
N ALA A 315 -23.62 -22.25 -2.90
CA ALA A 315 -22.81 -22.70 -4.02
C ALA A 315 -21.43 -22.01 -4.03
N PHE A 316 -21.39 -20.70 -3.76
CA PHE A 316 -20.12 -19.97 -3.60
C PHE A 316 -19.28 -20.55 -2.47
N VAL A 317 -19.87 -20.78 -1.29
CA VAL A 317 -19.17 -21.34 -0.12
C VAL A 317 -18.56 -22.70 -0.45
N GLN A 318 -19.30 -23.58 -1.14
CA GLN A 318 -18.77 -24.89 -1.53
C GLN A 318 -17.66 -24.80 -2.57
N LEU A 319 -17.80 -23.94 -3.58
CA LEU A 319 -16.78 -23.73 -4.61
C LEU A 319 -15.48 -23.15 -4.02
N ALA A 320 -15.58 -22.15 -3.15
CA ALA A 320 -14.44 -21.56 -2.48
C ALA A 320 -13.73 -22.56 -1.55
N ARG A 321 -14.50 -23.35 -0.79
CA ARG A 321 -13.96 -24.44 0.03
C ARG A 321 -13.25 -25.49 -0.82
N GLN A 322 -13.90 -25.95 -1.89
CA GLN A 322 -13.34 -26.99 -2.76
C GLN A 322 -12.04 -26.52 -3.41
N PHE A 323 -11.97 -25.27 -3.85
CA PHE A 323 -10.75 -24.67 -4.37
C PHE A 323 -9.57 -24.80 -3.39
N TRP A 324 -9.79 -24.54 -2.10
CA TRP A 324 -8.73 -24.71 -1.09
C TRP A 324 -8.34 -26.16 -0.88
N LEU A 325 -9.30 -27.08 -0.83
CA LEU A 325 -9.02 -28.52 -0.69
C LEU A 325 -8.19 -29.06 -1.86
N ASP A 326 -8.50 -28.61 -3.08
CA ASP A 326 -7.80 -29.03 -4.29
C ASP A 326 -6.39 -28.39 -4.37
N ALA A 327 -6.28 -27.12 -4.00
CA ALA A 327 -5.02 -26.38 -4.07
C ALA A 327 -4.05 -26.72 -2.94
N LEU A 328 -4.55 -27.12 -1.76
CA LEU A 328 -3.80 -27.30 -0.52
C LEU A 328 -4.24 -28.58 0.24
N PRO A 329 -4.03 -29.78 -0.34
CA PRO A 329 -4.56 -31.06 0.21
C PRO A 329 -3.91 -31.55 1.52
N ASP A 330 -2.82 -30.91 1.96
CA ASP A 330 -2.15 -31.14 3.26
C ASP A 330 -1.78 -29.77 3.86
N TYR A 331 -2.78 -28.98 4.22
CA TYR A 331 -2.65 -27.58 4.60
C TYR A 331 -1.65 -27.36 5.75
N LEU A 332 -1.62 -28.28 6.73
CA LEU A 332 -0.75 -28.18 7.90
C LEU A 332 0.74 -28.33 7.55
N HIS A 333 1.07 -29.01 6.44
CA HIS A 333 2.46 -29.21 6.01
C HIS A 333 2.77 -28.65 4.61
N HIS A 334 1.79 -28.08 3.92
CA HIS A 334 1.96 -27.57 2.57
C HIS A 334 2.99 -26.44 2.52
N GLU A 335 3.90 -26.49 1.54
CA GLU A 335 4.97 -25.50 1.37
C GLU A 335 4.45 -24.10 0.98
N ALA A 336 3.32 -24.05 0.27
CA ALA A 336 2.72 -22.79 -0.19
C ALA A 336 1.96 -22.01 0.90
N VAL A 337 1.70 -22.62 2.07
CA VAL A 337 0.95 -21.98 3.16
C VAL A 337 1.89 -21.11 3.97
N THR A 338 1.55 -19.83 4.15
CA THR A 338 2.33 -18.91 4.98
C THR A 338 1.87 -18.97 6.44
N THR A 339 2.81 -18.98 7.36
CA THR A 339 2.57 -18.95 8.80
C THR A 339 2.07 -17.57 9.27
N ILE A 340 1.24 -17.53 10.31
CA ILE A 340 0.90 -16.25 10.95
C ILE A 340 2.13 -15.70 11.66
N ILE A 341 2.45 -14.43 11.42
CA ILE A 341 3.75 -13.81 11.79
C ILE A 341 4.17 -14.05 13.25
N ASN A 342 3.23 -13.99 14.20
CA ASN A 342 3.53 -14.16 15.62
C ASN A 342 2.31 -14.62 16.43
N ASP A 343 2.56 -15.00 17.68
CA ASP A 343 1.53 -15.52 18.59
C ASP A 343 0.40 -14.53 18.85
N ALA A 344 0.72 -13.23 18.97
CA ALA A 344 -0.29 -12.20 19.23
C ALA A 344 -1.30 -12.07 18.06
N ASN A 345 -0.82 -12.13 16.82
CA ASN A 345 -1.69 -12.15 15.64
C ASN A 345 -2.47 -13.45 15.52
N PHE A 346 -1.84 -14.59 15.85
CA PHE A 346 -2.52 -15.88 15.89
C PHE A 346 -3.70 -15.86 16.87
N ASP A 347 -3.47 -15.41 18.10
CA ASP A 347 -4.50 -15.31 19.15
C ASP A 347 -5.63 -14.36 18.76
N ARG A 348 -5.29 -13.22 18.17
CA ARG A 348 -6.29 -12.26 17.68
C ARG A 348 -7.20 -12.88 16.63
N ILE A 349 -6.64 -13.58 15.64
CA ILE A 349 -7.43 -14.21 14.57
C ILE A 349 -8.33 -15.31 15.13
N ILE A 350 -7.81 -16.16 16.04
CA ILE A 350 -8.63 -17.18 16.70
C ILE A 350 -9.76 -16.54 17.51
N GLY A 351 -9.46 -15.49 18.29
CA GLY A 351 -10.48 -14.76 19.04
C GLY A 351 -11.59 -14.15 18.16
N LEU A 352 -11.26 -13.70 16.94
CA LEU A 352 -12.26 -13.22 15.98
C LEU A 352 -13.16 -14.35 15.44
N ILE A 353 -12.61 -15.54 15.23
CA ILE A 353 -13.37 -16.72 14.79
C ILE A 353 -14.29 -17.19 15.92
N ASP A 354 -13.74 -17.35 17.12
CA ASP A 354 -14.46 -17.83 18.31
C ASP A 354 -15.61 -16.87 18.65
N ASP A 355 -15.37 -15.56 18.70
CA ASP A 355 -16.41 -14.54 18.96
C ASP A 355 -17.56 -14.62 17.94
N ALA A 356 -17.24 -14.81 16.66
CA ALA A 356 -18.25 -14.92 15.62
C ALA A 356 -19.08 -16.21 15.77
N VAL A 357 -18.42 -17.35 16.00
CA VAL A 357 -19.09 -18.65 16.16
C VAL A 357 -19.95 -18.68 17.43
N ASP A 358 -19.46 -18.16 18.54
CA ASP A 358 -20.18 -18.08 19.81
C ASP A 358 -21.45 -17.21 19.70
N LYS A 359 -21.44 -16.21 18.81
CA LYS A 359 -22.59 -15.35 18.49
C LYS A 359 -23.47 -15.89 17.36
N GLY A 360 -23.19 -17.08 16.85
CA GLY A 360 -24.05 -17.81 15.92
C GLY A 360 -23.64 -17.75 14.45
N ALA A 361 -22.45 -17.24 14.11
CA ALA A 361 -21.92 -17.39 12.76
C ALA A 361 -21.64 -18.88 12.48
N ARG A 362 -21.93 -19.31 11.26
CA ARG A 362 -21.55 -20.64 10.79
C ARG A 362 -20.17 -20.58 10.16
N ALA A 363 -19.24 -21.33 10.72
CA ALA A 363 -17.91 -21.56 10.17
C ALA A 363 -17.89 -22.76 9.22
N VAL A 364 -17.37 -22.56 8.01
CA VAL A 364 -17.01 -23.62 7.07
C VAL A 364 -15.49 -23.65 6.96
N VAL A 365 -14.90 -24.77 7.39
CA VAL A 365 -13.45 -24.94 7.43
C VAL A 365 -12.93 -25.46 6.10
N GLY A 366 -11.89 -24.83 5.58
CA GLY A 366 -11.26 -25.04 4.27
C GLY A 366 -10.23 -26.15 4.20
N VAL A 367 -10.25 -27.10 5.14
CA VAL A 367 -9.40 -28.29 5.15
C VAL A 367 -10.27 -29.55 5.28
N THR A 368 -9.65 -30.73 5.12
CA THR A 368 -10.35 -32.00 5.33
C THR A 368 -10.72 -32.18 6.81
N ASP A 369 -11.76 -32.95 7.11
CA ASP A 369 -12.16 -33.22 8.51
C ASP A 369 -11.05 -33.91 9.30
N ALA A 370 -10.20 -34.69 8.61
CA ALA A 370 -9.03 -35.34 9.19
C ALA A 370 -7.92 -34.35 9.59
N GLU A 371 -7.76 -33.26 8.85
CA GLU A 371 -6.81 -32.19 9.20
C GLU A 371 -7.38 -31.20 10.21
N ALA A 372 -8.69 -30.96 10.18
CA ALA A 372 -9.36 -29.99 11.04
C ALA A 372 -9.14 -30.25 12.53
N VAL A 373 -8.94 -31.51 12.95
CA VAL A 373 -8.64 -31.87 14.35
C VAL A 373 -7.23 -31.47 14.80
N HIS A 374 -6.35 -31.13 13.86
CA HIS A 374 -4.97 -30.69 14.11
C HIS A 374 -4.80 -29.17 13.95
N LEU A 375 -5.88 -28.45 13.61
CA LEU A 375 -5.88 -27.01 13.40
C LEU A 375 -6.91 -26.34 14.33
N PRO A 376 -6.63 -25.14 14.87
CA PRO A 376 -5.39 -24.39 14.68
C PRO A 376 -4.20 -24.99 15.46
N ASP A 377 -3.00 -24.95 14.87
CA ASP A 377 -1.77 -25.38 15.55
C ASP A 377 -0.97 -24.16 15.97
N ARG A 378 -0.86 -23.96 17.28
CA ARG A 378 -0.10 -22.85 17.87
C ARG A 378 1.40 -22.98 17.62
N THR A 379 1.94 -24.20 17.52
CA THR A 379 3.39 -24.40 17.36
C THR A 379 3.87 -23.88 16.02
N SER A 380 3.18 -24.28 14.94
CA SER A 380 3.42 -23.77 13.59
C SER A 380 2.68 -22.47 13.28
N ARG A 381 1.90 -21.92 14.23
CA ARG A 381 0.97 -20.78 14.05
C ARG A 381 0.12 -20.90 12.78
N ARG A 382 -0.36 -22.11 12.47
CA ARG A 382 -1.24 -22.38 11.32
C ARG A 382 -2.69 -22.34 11.77
N ILE A 383 -3.50 -21.59 11.02
CA ILE A 383 -4.95 -21.49 11.19
C ILE A 383 -5.57 -21.97 9.88
N ALA A 384 -6.51 -22.91 9.94
CA ALA A 384 -7.20 -23.37 8.73
C ALA A 384 -7.90 -22.19 8.01
N PRO A 385 -8.10 -22.25 6.68
CA PRO A 385 -8.95 -21.29 6.01
C PRO A 385 -10.39 -21.40 6.52
N HIS A 386 -11.05 -20.26 6.77
CA HIS A 386 -12.44 -20.23 7.25
C HIS A 386 -13.32 -19.35 6.34
N LEU A 387 -14.49 -19.87 5.98
CA LEU A 387 -15.60 -19.09 5.45
C LEU A 387 -16.63 -18.90 6.57
N LEU A 388 -16.88 -17.67 6.97
CA LEU A 388 -17.91 -17.36 7.97
C LEU A 388 -19.17 -16.83 7.28
N THR A 389 -20.30 -17.46 7.56
CA THR A 389 -21.63 -17.01 7.11
C THR A 389 -22.50 -16.65 8.31
N GLY A 390 -23.50 -15.79 8.12
CA GLY A 390 -24.34 -15.33 9.23
C GLY A 390 -23.65 -14.34 10.16
N VAL A 391 -22.60 -13.65 9.68
CA VAL A 391 -21.92 -12.60 10.44
C VAL A 391 -22.84 -11.37 10.60
N THR A 392 -22.94 -10.87 11.82
CA THR A 392 -23.75 -9.71 12.21
C THR A 392 -22.88 -8.61 12.82
N ASP A 393 -23.42 -7.39 12.94
CA ASP A 393 -22.66 -6.20 13.36
C ASP A 393 -22.19 -6.22 14.83
N ASP A 394 -22.72 -7.13 15.65
CA ASP A 394 -22.29 -7.36 17.03
C ASP A 394 -21.08 -8.30 17.15
N MET A 395 -20.68 -8.96 16.06
CA MET A 395 -19.47 -9.79 16.01
C MET A 395 -18.24 -8.93 15.75
N LEU A 396 -17.14 -9.19 16.45
CA LEU A 396 -15.91 -8.39 16.31
C LEU A 396 -15.38 -8.41 14.88
N ILE A 397 -15.47 -9.55 14.21
CA ILE A 397 -15.05 -9.74 12.82
C ILE A 397 -15.83 -8.88 11.82
N ALA A 398 -16.99 -8.31 12.17
CA ALA A 398 -17.73 -7.41 11.30
C ALA A 398 -17.09 -6.02 11.18
N SER A 399 -16.26 -5.62 12.15
CA SER A 399 -15.65 -4.27 12.22
C SER A 399 -14.11 -4.29 12.22
N GLU A 400 -13.49 -5.37 12.68
CA GLU A 400 -12.04 -5.52 12.70
C GLU A 400 -11.51 -6.14 11.41
N GLU A 401 -10.38 -5.65 10.90
CA GLU A 401 -9.66 -6.27 9.78
C GLU A 401 -9.06 -7.62 10.22
N VAL A 402 -9.34 -8.69 9.47
CA VAL A 402 -8.93 -10.04 9.86
C VAL A 402 -7.42 -10.20 9.74
N PHE A 403 -6.86 -9.82 8.59
CA PHE A 403 -5.44 -9.98 8.28
C PHE A 403 -4.91 -11.43 8.48
N GLY A 404 -5.75 -12.43 8.19
CA GLY A 404 -5.49 -13.86 8.34
C GLY A 404 -6.35 -14.71 7.38
N PRO A 405 -6.37 -16.05 7.49
CA PRO A 405 -7.03 -16.91 6.51
C PRO A 405 -8.55 -17.04 6.74
N VAL A 406 -9.25 -15.94 7.03
CA VAL A 406 -10.72 -15.93 7.26
C VAL A 406 -11.39 -14.98 6.28
N LEU A 407 -12.49 -15.42 5.67
CA LEU A 407 -13.32 -14.64 4.77
C LEU A 407 -14.77 -14.65 5.25
N THR A 408 -15.35 -13.47 5.40
CA THR A 408 -16.79 -13.34 5.69
C THR A 408 -17.59 -13.37 4.39
N VAL A 409 -18.66 -14.18 4.32
CA VAL A 409 -19.53 -14.29 3.16
C VAL A 409 -20.92 -13.78 3.51
N LEU A 410 -21.34 -12.69 2.87
CA LEU A 410 -22.58 -11.98 3.13
C LEU A 410 -23.56 -12.16 1.96
N PRO A 411 -24.81 -12.56 2.20
CA PRO A 411 -25.82 -12.57 1.15
C PRO A 411 -26.29 -11.16 0.81
N TYR A 412 -26.71 -10.94 -0.43
CA TYR A 412 -27.50 -9.78 -0.81
C TYR A 412 -28.46 -10.14 -1.96
N ASP A 413 -29.54 -9.39 -2.10
CA ASP A 413 -30.48 -9.52 -3.21
C ASP A 413 -30.45 -8.28 -4.10
N ASP A 414 -30.37 -7.10 -3.48
CA ASP A 414 -30.38 -5.80 -4.15
C ASP A 414 -29.09 -5.03 -3.90
N ILE A 415 -28.55 -4.40 -4.94
CA ILE A 415 -27.27 -3.68 -4.85
C ILE A 415 -27.31 -2.58 -3.78
N SER A 416 -28.46 -1.96 -3.51
CA SER A 416 -28.59 -0.92 -2.47
C SER A 416 -28.20 -1.43 -1.08
N GLN A 417 -28.36 -2.73 -0.79
CA GLN A 417 -27.93 -3.34 0.47
C GLN A 417 -26.40 -3.28 0.60
N VAL A 418 -25.70 -3.63 -0.49
CA VAL A 418 -24.24 -3.56 -0.59
C VAL A 418 -23.76 -2.12 -0.46
N LEU A 419 -24.37 -1.19 -1.22
CA LEU A 419 -24.00 0.23 -1.18
C LEU A 419 -24.16 0.79 0.23
N ASN A 420 -25.31 0.56 0.87
CA ASN A 420 -25.56 1.02 2.23
C ASN A 420 -24.59 0.40 3.25
N HIS A 421 -24.25 -0.88 3.09
CA HIS A 421 -23.31 -1.55 3.99
C HIS A 421 -21.91 -0.96 3.87
N VAL A 422 -21.39 -0.81 2.65
CA VAL A 422 -20.03 -0.29 2.40
C VAL A 422 -19.95 1.19 2.77
N ALA A 423 -20.91 2.01 2.34
CA ALA A 423 -20.86 3.47 2.54
C ALA A 423 -21.01 3.91 4.00
N ARG A 424 -21.60 3.09 4.88
CA ARG A 424 -21.73 3.38 6.32
C ARG A 424 -20.51 3.00 7.15
N ARG A 425 -19.54 2.31 6.55
CA ARG A 425 -18.33 1.83 7.23
C ARG A 425 -17.12 2.68 6.86
N PRO A 426 -16.04 2.62 7.67
CA PRO A 426 -14.76 3.20 7.29
C PRO A 426 -14.37 2.80 5.87
N ALA A 427 -13.98 3.78 5.04
CA ALA A 427 -13.61 3.51 3.66
C ALA A 427 -12.42 2.52 3.61
N PRO A 428 -12.52 1.43 2.81
CA PRO A 428 -11.47 0.44 2.68
C PRO A 428 -10.31 0.94 1.80
N LEU A 429 -9.19 0.21 1.82
CA LEU A 429 -8.08 0.49 0.93
C LEU A 429 -8.42 0.05 -0.51
N ALA A 430 -8.98 -1.14 -0.66
CA ALA A 430 -9.37 -1.71 -1.93
C ALA A 430 -10.84 -2.14 -1.94
N ALA A 431 -11.43 -2.16 -3.13
CA ALA A 431 -12.71 -2.80 -3.39
C ALA A 431 -12.66 -3.61 -4.70
N TYR A 432 -13.47 -4.66 -4.77
CA TYR A 432 -13.46 -5.61 -5.88
C TYR A 432 -14.87 -5.86 -6.41
N TRP A 433 -14.99 -5.92 -7.73
CA TRP A 433 -16.23 -6.25 -8.43
C TRP A 433 -16.01 -7.42 -9.38
N LEU A 434 -16.74 -8.50 -9.23
CA LEU A 434 -16.68 -9.67 -10.11
C LEU A 434 -17.99 -9.70 -10.91
N GLY A 435 -17.94 -9.33 -12.20
CA GLY A 435 -19.12 -9.19 -13.05
C GLY A 435 -18.97 -8.13 -14.15
N GLY A 436 -20.00 -8.00 -14.98
CA GLY A 436 -20.01 -7.07 -16.11
C GLY A 436 -20.05 -5.59 -15.73
N GLU A 437 -19.94 -4.73 -16.74
CA GLU A 437 -20.16 -3.28 -16.60
C GLU A 437 -21.66 -2.95 -16.60
N THR A 438 -22.32 -3.23 -15.49
CA THR A 438 -23.75 -2.99 -15.30
C THR A 438 -24.01 -1.66 -14.60
N ASP A 439 -25.28 -1.26 -14.52
CA ASP A 439 -25.68 -0.10 -13.71
C ASP A 439 -25.37 -0.30 -12.22
N ASP A 440 -25.40 -1.55 -11.73
CA ASP A 440 -25.00 -1.87 -10.36
C ASP A 440 -23.52 -1.55 -10.13
N PHE A 441 -22.64 -1.89 -11.07
CA PHE A 441 -21.21 -1.52 -10.98
C PHE A 441 -21.03 0.00 -11.03
N ARG A 442 -21.76 0.70 -11.92
CA ARG A 442 -21.71 2.17 -11.98
C ARG A 442 -22.17 2.79 -10.66
N ALA A 443 -23.22 2.25 -10.06
CA ALA A 443 -23.71 2.66 -8.75
C ALA A 443 -22.68 2.37 -7.65
N PHE A 444 -22.07 1.18 -7.63
CA PHE A 444 -21.00 0.82 -6.69
C PHE A 444 -19.83 1.80 -6.75
N ARG A 445 -19.34 2.11 -7.95
CA ARG A 445 -18.27 3.11 -8.16
C ARG A 445 -18.67 4.52 -7.73
N THR A 446 -19.95 4.89 -7.89
CA THR A 446 -20.43 6.26 -7.63
C THR A 446 -20.74 6.51 -6.15
N TYR A 447 -21.25 5.50 -5.45
CA TYR A 447 -21.78 5.63 -4.09
C TYR A 447 -20.92 5.00 -3.00
N THR A 448 -19.73 4.48 -3.34
CA THR A 448 -18.76 3.96 -2.38
C THR A 448 -17.41 4.64 -2.55
N ASN A 449 -16.65 4.74 -1.45
CA ASN A 449 -15.29 5.26 -1.44
C ASN A 449 -14.31 4.12 -1.16
N SER A 450 -13.17 4.12 -1.85
CA SER A 450 -12.04 3.23 -1.61
C SER A 450 -10.78 3.86 -2.21
N GLY A 451 -9.61 3.36 -1.86
CA GLY A 451 -8.36 3.76 -2.52
C GLY A 451 -8.31 3.34 -4.00
N GLY A 452 -8.92 2.21 -4.35
CA GLY A 452 -9.12 1.81 -5.73
C GLY A 452 -10.06 0.61 -5.90
N ILE A 453 -10.50 0.41 -7.15
CA ILE A 453 -11.46 -0.65 -7.51
C ILE A 453 -10.85 -1.52 -8.62
N THR A 454 -10.79 -2.83 -8.41
CA THR A 454 -10.54 -3.80 -9.49
C THR A 454 -11.83 -4.50 -9.90
N ARG A 455 -12.03 -4.63 -11.21
CA ARG A 455 -13.11 -5.41 -11.79
C ARG A 455 -12.58 -6.74 -12.35
N ASN A 456 -13.39 -7.79 -12.30
CA ASN A 456 -13.13 -9.14 -12.83
C ASN A 456 -11.91 -9.85 -12.23
N SER A 457 -11.44 -9.38 -11.08
CA SER A 457 -10.40 -10.04 -10.31
C SER A 457 -10.52 -9.61 -8.84
N ALA A 458 -10.16 -10.51 -7.94
CA ALA A 458 -9.95 -10.21 -6.52
C ALA A 458 -8.47 -9.87 -6.21
N SER A 459 -7.63 -9.74 -7.25
CA SER A 459 -6.26 -9.25 -7.15
C SER A 459 -6.22 -7.71 -7.26
N PRO A 460 -5.33 -7.00 -6.53
CA PRO A 460 -5.26 -5.53 -6.54
C PRO A 460 -4.64 -4.94 -7.83
N LEU A 461 -5.22 -5.26 -8.99
CA LEU A 461 -4.74 -4.81 -10.30
C LEU A 461 -4.80 -3.29 -10.47
N HIS A 462 -5.71 -2.60 -9.76
CA HIS A 462 -5.80 -1.14 -9.79
C HIS A 462 -4.54 -0.44 -9.26
N TYR A 463 -3.66 -1.17 -8.60
CA TYR A 463 -2.36 -0.69 -8.14
C TYR A 463 -1.17 -1.29 -8.91
N SER A 464 -1.31 -2.51 -9.44
CA SER A 464 -0.19 -3.21 -10.09
C SER A 464 -0.23 -3.20 -11.62
N ALA A 465 -1.31 -2.70 -12.24
CA ALA A 465 -1.48 -2.69 -13.70
C ALA A 465 -0.53 -1.71 -14.42
N SER A 466 -0.09 -0.66 -13.73
CA SER A 466 0.91 0.28 -14.24
C SER A 466 1.73 0.83 -13.08
N ARG A 467 2.98 1.21 -13.38
CA ARG A 467 3.92 1.83 -12.44
C ARG A 467 3.58 3.29 -12.13
N ASP A 468 2.69 3.91 -12.90
CA ASP A 468 2.29 5.32 -12.77
C ASP A 468 0.97 5.51 -12.00
N LEU A 469 0.31 4.42 -11.60
CA LEU A 469 -0.94 4.51 -10.85
C LEU A 469 -0.65 4.92 -9.40
N PRO A 470 -1.36 5.93 -8.86
CA PRO A 470 -1.24 6.27 -7.46
C PRO A 470 -1.75 5.13 -6.58
N PHE A 471 -0.98 4.78 -5.57
CA PHE A 471 -1.36 3.88 -4.50
C PHE A 471 -1.62 4.69 -3.24
N GLY A 472 -2.80 4.53 -2.65
CA GLY A 472 -3.16 5.20 -1.41
C GLY A 472 -4.60 4.92 -0.99
N GLY A 473 -4.88 5.14 0.28
CA GLY A 473 -6.22 5.04 0.88
C GLY A 473 -6.96 6.36 0.96
N VAL A 474 -8.18 6.31 1.51
CA VAL A 474 -9.00 7.49 1.80
C VAL A 474 -9.70 7.33 3.15
N GLY A 475 -9.67 8.39 3.95
CA GLY A 475 -10.28 8.36 5.29
C GLY A 475 -9.53 7.43 6.23
N MET A 476 -10.17 6.34 6.67
CA MET A 476 -9.59 5.42 7.65
C MET A 476 -8.58 4.43 7.07
N SER A 477 -8.63 4.19 5.75
CA SER A 477 -7.62 3.40 5.04
C SER A 477 -6.37 4.20 4.68
N GLY A 478 -6.36 5.52 4.92
CA GLY A 478 -5.16 6.32 4.71
C GLY A 478 -5.42 7.73 4.21
N MET A 479 -4.29 8.42 3.97
CA MET A 479 -4.25 9.73 3.33
C MET A 479 -2.92 9.91 2.59
N GLY A 480 -2.98 10.67 1.50
CA GLY A 480 -1.88 10.74 0.53
C GLY A 480 -1.87 9.54 -0.40
N ALA A 481 -0.99 9.59 -1.39
CA ALA A 481 -0.74 8.49 -2.30
C ALA A 481 0.72 8.52 -2.74
N TYR A 482 1.27 7.37 -3.08
CA TYR A 482 2.61 7.24 -3.62
C TYR A 482 2.59 6.29 -4.84
N HIS A 483 3.74 5.79 -5.28
CA HIS A 483 3.95 5.06 -6.55
C HIS A 483 4.21 5.98 -7.75
N GLY A 484 5.31 5.68 -8.46
CA GLY A 484 5.69 6.38 -9.68
C GLY A 484 5.72 7.91 -9.52
N LYS A 485 5.06 8.61 -10.44
CA LYS A 485 4.97 10.08 -10.40
C LYS A 485 4.24 10.59 -9.15
N ALA A 486 3.21 9.90 -8.66
CA ALA A 486 2.51 10.31 -7.45
C ALA A 486 3.44 10.26 -6.22
N GLY A 487 4.30 9.25 -6.15
CA GLY A 487 5.37 9.17 -5.15
C GLY A 487 6.35 10.33 -5.22
N PHE A 488 6.88 10.60 -6.42
CA PHE A 488 7.77 11.75 -6.65
C PHE A 488 7.10 13.07 -6.21
N ASP A 489 5.82 13.26 -6.52
CA ASP A 489 5.07 14.47 -6.16
C ASP A 489 4.81 14.57 -4.66
N THR A 490 4.44 13.47 -4.01
CA THR A 490 4.24 13.40 -2.56
C THR A 490 5.49 13.81 -1.79
N PHE A 491 6.67 13.44 -2.29
CA PHE A 491 7.95 13.81 -1.66
C PHE A 491 8.58 15.08 -2.25
N SER A 492 7.81 15.90 -2.97
CA SER A 492 8.24 17.18 -3.53
C SER A 492 7.30 18.32 -3.12
N HIS A 493 7.86 19.49 -2.84
CA HIS A 493 7.10 20.73 -2.76
C HIS A 493 6.93 21.35 -4.15
N GLN A 494 5.68 21.59 -4.55
CA GLN A 494 5.33 22.29 -5.80
C GLN A 494 5.46 23.81 -5.60
N ARG A 495 6.66 24.34 -5.87
CA ARG A 495 6.99 25.74 -5.64
C ARG A 495 6.62 26.59 -6.85
N VAL A 496 5.65 27.50 -6.66
CA VAL A 496 5.24 28.46 -7.68
C VAL A 496 6.21 29.63 -7.76
N ILE A 497 6.67 29.96 -8.97
CA ILE A 497 7.52 31.10 -9.27
C ILE A 497 6.83 31.95 -10.32
N THR A 498 6.45 33.18 -9.96
CA THR A 498 5.82 34.15 -10.87
C THR A 498 6.72 35.36 -11.05
N SER A 499 6.93 35.78 -12.30
CA SER A 499 7.69 36.97 -12.65
C SER A 499 6.76 38.14 -12.97
N SER A 500 6.92 39.27 -12.26
CA SER A 500 6.23 40.52 -12.62
C SER A 500 6.84 41.13 -13.89
N LEU A 501 5.99 41.65 -14.77
CA LEU A 501 6.41 42.29 -16.02
C LEU A 501 6.64 43.82 -15.90
N SER A 502 6.40 44.44 -14.74
CA SER A 502 6.69 45.87 -14.47
C SER A 502 6.68 46.23 -12.96
N ALA A 503 7.13 47.45 -12.63
CA ALA A 503 7.18 48.06 -11.29
C ALA A 503 5.79 48.07 -10.59
N PRO A 504 5.72 48.28 -9.26
CA PRO A 504 4.77 47.65 -8.34
C PRO A 504 3.34 47.45 -8.87
N THR A 505 2.87 46.20 -8.86
CA THR A 505 1.52 45.77 -9.26
C THR A 505 0.44 46.51 -8.46
N ALA A 506 -0.76 46.66 -9.02
CA ALA A 506 -1.87 47.42 -8.42
C ALA A 506 -2.24 47.00 -6.97
N THR A 507 -1.89 45.77 -6.57
CA THR A 507 -2.05 45.23 -5.20
C THR A 507 -1.09 45.82 -4.17
N SER A 508 -0.02 46.48 -4.61
CA SER A 508 0.93 47.19 -3.74
C SER A 508 0.61 48.68 -3.59
N ARG A 509 -0.54 49.13 -4.11
CA ARG A 509 -1.06 50.48 -3.85
C ARG A 509 -1.86 50.43 -2.56
N ILE A 510 -1.65 51.40 -1.68
CA ILE A 510 -2.67 51.75 -0.67
C ILE A 510 -3.95 52.00 -1.47
N VAL A 511 -4.95 51.12 -1.32
CA VAL A 511 -6.24 51.29 -2.00
C VAL A 511 -6.90 52.53 -1.41
N ALA A 512 -6.77 53.66 -2.10
CA ALA A 512 -7.59 54.82 -1.79
C ALA A 512 -9.04 54.45 -2.11
N SER A 513 -9.89 54.37 -1.10
CA SER A 513 -11.33 54.14 -1.24
C SER A 513 -12.00 55.37 -1.84
N THR A 514 -11.77 55.64 -3.12
CA THR A 514 -12.50 56.72 -3.80
C THR A 514 -13.96 56.29 -4.01
N PRO A 515 -14.93 57.22 -3.95
CA PRO A 515 -16.33 56.91 -4.21
C PRO A 515 -16.57 56.18 -5.55
N GLU A 516 -15.77 56.51 -6.57
CA GLU A 516 -15.86 55.92 -7.91
C GLU A 516 -15.42 54.46 -7.92
N ALA A 517 -14.31 54.13 -7.25
CA ALA A 517 -13.84 52.74 -7.15
C ALA A 517 -14.85 51.88 -6.38
N VAL A 518 -15.42 52.40 -5.30
CA VAL A 518 -16.48 51.72 -4.53
C VAL A 518 -17.74 51.51 -5.38
N ALA A 519 -18.16 52.51 -6.14
CA ALA A 519 -19.33 52.41 -7.01
C ALA A 519 -19.12 51.38 -8.13
N ALA A 520 -17.95 51.37 -8.76
CA ALA A 520 -17.58 50.39 -9.79
C ALA A 520 -17.60 48.96 -9.23
N THR A 521 -16.92 48.70 -8.11
CA THR A 521 -16.93 47.38 -7.47
C THR A 521 -18.34 46.94 -7.06
N ARG A 522 -19.20 47.85 -6.57
CA ARG A 522 -20.60 47.52 -6.25
C ARG A 522 -21.40 47.14 -7.50
N ALA A 523 -21.17 47.81 -8.62
CA ALA A 523 -21.82 47.47 -9.88
C ALA A 523 -21.38 46.08 -10.37
N ASP A 524 -20.08 45.78 -10.30
CA ASP A 524 -19.54 44.46 -10.67
C ASP A 524 -20.14 43.35 -9.79
N LEU A 525 -20.23 43.58 -8.48
CA LEU A 525 -20.86 42.65 -7.54
C LEU A 525 -22.36 42.46 -7.83
N ALA A 526 -23.09 43.54 -8.16
CA ALA A 526 -24.51 43.46 -8.52
C ALA A 526 -24.72 42.67 -9.81
N ALA A 527 -23.87 42.89 -10.83
CA ALA A 527 -23.91 42.14 -12.08
C ALA A 527 -23.60 40.64 -11.86
N ALA A 528 -22.58 40.33 -11.07
CA ALA A 528 -22.25 38.95 -10.70
C ALA A 528 -23.40 38.28 -9.91
N ALA A 529 -24.02 39.00 -8.97
CA ALA A 529 -25.16 38.50 -8.22
C ALA A 529 -26.36 38.22 -9.13
N GLN A 530 -26.62 39.07 -10.13
CA GLN A 530 -27.67 38.86 -11.11
C GLN A 530 -27.39 37.64 -12.00
N ASP A 531 -26.15 37.48 -12.48
CA ASP A 531 -25.74 36.33 -13.28
C ASP A 531 -25.85 35.01 -12.50
N VAL A 532 -25.31 34.97 -11.28
CA VAL A 532 -25.42 33.80 -10.40
C VAL A 532 -26.88 33.51 -10.07
N GLY A 533 -27.67 34.54 -9.75
CA GLY A 533 -29.10 34.41 -9.51
C GLY A 533 -29.84 33.81 -10.70
N ALA A 534 -29.53 34.24 -11.92
CA ALA A 534 -30.12 33.68 -13.14
C ALA A 534 -29.73 32.21 -13.34
N ARG A 535 -28.46 31.85 -13.11
CA ARG A 535 -27.99 30.46 -13.19
C ARG A 535 -28.65 29.56 -12.15
N LEU A 536 -28.82 30.06 -10.92
CA LEU A 536 -29.49 29.35 -9.84
C LEU A 536 -31.00 29.18 -10.11
N ALA A 537 -31.66 30.24 -10.56
CA ALA A 537 -33.08 30.20 -10.93
C ALA A 537 -33.33 29.23 -12.10
N ALA A 538 -32.42 29.16 -13.08
CA ALA A 538 -32.49 28.18 -14.18
C ALA A 538 -32.40 26.72 -13.70
N LEU A 539 -31.79 26.48 -12.53
CA LEU A 539 -31.72 25.16 -11.88
C LEU A 539 -32.87 24.93 -10.87
N GLY A 540 -33.82 25.87 -10.76
CA GLY A 540 -34.91 25.81 -9.77
C GLY A 540 -34.43 25.95 -8.32
N PHE A 541 -33.23 26.52 -8.11
CA PHE A 541 -32.72 26.79 -6.77
C PHE A 541 -33.37 28.07 -6.23
N GLU A 542 -34.19 27.91 -5.19
CA GLU A 542 -34.72 29.01 -4.40
C GLU A 542 -33.91 29.14 -3.09
N PRO A 543 -33.26 30.28 -2.83
CA PRO A 543 -32.58 30.49 -1.56
C PRO A 543 -33.60 30.42 -0.41
N ARG A 544 -33.24 29.74 0.68
CA ARG A 544 -34.08 29.70 1.88
C ARG A 544 -34.16 31.12 2.46
N GLU A 545 -35.36 31.54 2.84
CA GLU A 545 -35.51 32.74 3.68
C GLU A 545 -34.69 32.53 4.97
N ALA A 546 -33.94 33.57 5.35
CA ALA A 546 -33.00 33.54 6.47
C ALA A 546 -33.69 33.53 7.83
#